data_AF-A0A963R027-F1
#
_entry.id   AF-A0A963R027-F1
#
_cell.length_a   1.000
_cell.length_b   1.000
_cell.length_c   1.000
_cell.angle_alpha   90.00
_cell.angle_beta   90.00
_cell.angle_gamma   90.00
#
_symmetry.space_group_name_H-M   'P 1'
#
loop_
_entity.id
_entity.type
_entity.pdbx_description
1 polymer ?
#
loop_
_entity_poly.entity_id
_entity_poly.type
_entity_poly.pdbx_seq_one_letter_code
_entity_poly.pdbx_strand_id
1 'polypeptide(L)'
;MKSNRLKFGALALFTIGFGAAALADSASQTGASDPNQMICRSMAETGSRLKSRKVCMTKAEWAEVRRQQRESIEKGQNSACVRTESVPC
;
A
#
# COMPACT_ATOMS: atom_id res chain seq x y z
N MET A 1 33.69 19.92 14.44
CA MET A 1 33.24 20.20 13.05
C MET A 1 34.41 19.95 12.10
N LYS A 2 34.41 18.85 11.34
CA LYS A 2 35.42 18.58 10.32
C LYS A 2 34.67 18.09 9.07
N SER A 3 34.48 19.00 8.13
CA SER A 3 33.78 18.80 6.87
C SER A 3 34.52 17.80 5.99
N ASN A 4 33.83 16.77 5.49
CA ASN A 4 34.37 15.89 4.44
C ASN A 4 33.49 15.98 3.19
N ARG A 5 33.90 16.83 2.25
CA ARG A 5 33.29 17.01 0.93
C ARG A 5 33.77 15.89 0.01
N LEU A 6 33.07 14.76 -0.02
CA LEU A 6 33.36 13.68 -0.98
C LEU A 6 32.47 13.78 -2.22
N LYS A 7 33.03 14.49 -3.21
CA LYS A 7 32.89 14.42 -4.67
C LYS A 7 31.76 13.51 -5.22
N PHE A 8 30.69 14.16 -5.67
CA PHE A 8 29.77 13.61 -6.67
C PHE A 8 30.50 13.50 -8.02
N GLY A 9 30.65 12.28 -8.54
CA GLY A 9 31.19 12.07 -9.88
C GLY A 9 31.67 10.64 -10.13
N ALA A 10 30.75 9.75 -10.51
CA ALA A 10 30.99 8.62 -11.40
C ALA A 10 29.65 7.96 -11.74
N LEU A 11 29.16 8.22 -12.95
CA LEU A 11 28.04 7.53 -13.58
C LEU A 11 28.49 6.08 -13.89
N ALA A 12 28.27 5.15 -12.96
CA ALA A 12 28.54 3.73 -13.17
C ALA A 12 27.27 3.04 -13.71
N LEU A 13 27.36 2.56 -14.94
CA LEU A 13 26.40 1.68 -15.60
C LEU A 13 26.12 0.45 -14.71
N PHE A 14 24.94 0.40 -14.09
CA PHE A 14 24.50 -0.75 -13.32
C PHE A 14 23.94 -1.81 -14.28
N THR A 15 24.78 -2.79 -14.63
CA THR A 15 24.37 -3.99 -15.36
C THR A 15 23.42 -4.79 -14.48
N ILE A 16 22.12 -4.75 -14.79
CA ILE A 16 21.10 -5.54 -14.08
C ILE A 16 21.18 -7.00 -14.57
N GLY A 17 21.87 -7.84 -13.80
CA GLY A 17 21.76 -9.30 -13.93
C GLY A 17 20.38 -9.75 -13.45
N PHE A 18 19.58 -10.31 -14.35
CA PHE A 18 18.31 -10.95 -14.04
C PHE A 18 18.57 -12.27 -13.29
N GLY A 19 18.59 -12.23 -11.96
CA GLY A 19 18.57 -13.43 -11.13
C GLY A 19 17.18 -14.03 -11.10
N ALA A 20 17.05 -15.30 -11.50
CA ALA A 20 15.79 -16.06 -11.42
C ALA A 20 15.34 -16.18 -9.96
N ALA A 21 14.26 -15.50 -9.60
CA ALA A 21 13.62 -15.65 -8.30
C ALA A 21 12.84 -16.96 -8.27
N ALA A 22 13.36 -17.96 -7.56
CA ALA A 22 12.59 -19.12 -7.15
C ALA A 22 11.50 -18.66 -6.17
N LEU A 23 10.24 -18.66 -6.61
CA LEU A 23 9.07 -18.41 -5.78
C LEU A 23 8.84 -19.64 -4.90
N ALA A 24 9.45 -19.65 -3.71
CA ALA A 24 9.08 -20.58 -2.65
C ALA A 24 7.71 -20.15 -2.10
N ASP A 25 6.64 -20.78 -2.61
CA ASP A 25 5.28 -20.61 -2.11
C ASP A 25 5.17 -21.31 -0.74
N SER A 26 5.51 -20.56 0.32
CA SER A 26 5.20 -20.95 1.68
C SER A 26 3.72 -20.69 1.91
N ALA A 27 2.88 -21.66 1.54
CA ALA A 27 1.46 -21.69 1.87
C ALA A 27 1.31 -21.73 3.41
N SER A 28 1.30 -20.55 4.02
CA SER A 28 1.01 -20.38 5.44
C SER A 28 -0.45 -20.79 5.64
N GLN A 29 -0.64 -21.98 6.22
CA GLN A 29 -1.92 -22.47 6.70
C GLN A 29 -2.48 -21.46 7.71
N THR A 30 -3.30 -20.54 7.22
CA THR A 30 -4.05 -19.63 8.06
C THR A 30 -5.23 -20.43 8.57
N GLY A 31 -5.09 -21.01 9.77
CA GLY A 31 -6.22 -21.56 10.50
C GLY A 31 -7.37 -20.55 10.50
N ALA A 32 -8.59 -21.04 10.34
CA ALA A 32 -9.80 -20.23 10.25
C ALA A 32 -9.93 -19.34 11.50
N SER A 33 -9.31 -18.16 11.47
CA SER A 33 -9.31 -17.25 12.61
C SER A 33 -10.69 -16.63 12.72
N ASP A 34 -11.24 -16.71 13.94
CA ASP A 34 -12.61 -16.39 14.30
C ASP A 34 -13.07 -15.06 13.67
N PRO A 35 -14.20 -15.04 12.93
CA PRO A 35 -14.74 -13.82 12.34
C PRO A 35 -15.08 -12.74 13.36
N ASN A 36 -15.36 -13.11 14.61
CA ASN A 36 -15.71 -12.18 15.70
C ASN A 36 -14.49 -11.68 16.48
N GLN A 37 -13.27 -12.08 16.10
CA GLN A 37 -12.06 -11.61 16.74
C GLN A 37 -11.94 -10.09 16.59
N MET A 38 -11.85 -9.38 17.71
CA MET A 38 -11.63 -7.93 17.75
C MET A 38 -10.18 -7.59 17.36
N ILE A 39 -10.02 -6.71 16.38
CA ILE A 39 -8.73 -6.25 15.86
C ILE A 39 -8.70 -4.72 15.91
N CYS A 40 -7.76 -4.17 16.67
CA CYS A 40 -7.52 -2.75 16.74
C CYS A 40 -6.36 -2.33 15.84
N ARG A 41 -6.58 -1.32 14.99
CA ARG A 41 -5.57 -0.75 14.09
C ARG A 41 -5.44 0.75 14.33
N SER A 42 -4.22 1.27 14.28
CA SER A 42 -3.97 2.72 14.27
C SER A 42 -4.08 3.23 12.84
N MET A 43 -5.01 4.14 12.60
CA MET A 43 -5.22 4.80 11.31
C MET A 43 -4.68 6.23 11.38
N ALA A 44 -3.77 6.56 10.48
CA ALA A 44 -3.35 7.95 10.29
C ALA A 44 -4.50 8.76 9.70
N GLU A 45 -4.69 10.00 10.17
CA GLU A 45 -5.66 10.90 9.55
C GLU A 45 -5.02 11.59 8.34
N THR A 46 -5.63 11.42 7.16
CA THR A 46 -5.18 12.09 5.93
C THR A 46 -5.14 13.60 6.15
N GLY A 47 -4.00 14.23 5.84
CA GLY A 47 -3.79 15.66 6.04
C GLY A 47 -3.27 16.06 7.43
N SER A 48 -3.13 15.12 8.36
CA SER A 48 -2.45 15.34 9.64
C SER A 48 -1.14 14.57 9.72
N ARG A 49 -0.05 15.26 10.07
CA ARG A 49 1.29 14.63 10.22
C ARG A 49 1.49 13.93 11.57
N LEU A 50 0.65 14.23 12.56
CA LEU A 50 0.82 13.75 13.94
C LEU A 50 -0.42 13.04 14.49
N LYS A 51 -1.62 13.27 13.92
CA LYS A 51 -2.84 12.65 14.43
C LYS A 51 -2.98 11.23 13.88
N SER A 52 -3.16 10.30 14.81
CA SER A 52 -3.59 8.95 14.52
C SER A 52 -4.73 8.58 15.46
N ARG A 53 -5.67 7.79 14.96
CA ARG A 53 -6.81 7.28 15.73
C ARG A 53 -6.77 5.76 15.78
N LYS A 54 -7.11 5.18 16.92
CA LYS A 54 -7.21 3.73 17.07
C LYS A 54 -8.64 3.30 16.75
N VAL A 55 -8.79 2.42 15.76
CA VAL A 55 -10.07 1.87 15.34
C VAL A 55 -10.07 0.39 15.65
N CYS A 56 -11.03 -0.05 16.46
CA CYS A 56 -11.20 -1.45 16.82
C CYS A 56 -12.48 -1.97 16.16
N MET A 57 -12.34 -3.03 15.37
CA MET A 57 -13.46 -3.71 14.71
C MET A 57 -13.20 -5.21 14.70
N THR A 58 -14.25 -6.00 14.53
CA THR A 58 -14.14 -7.44 14.33
C THR A 58 -13.43 -7.75 13.00
N LYS A 59 -12.91 -8.97 12.89
CA LYS A 59 -12.27 -9.44 11.65
C LYS A 59 -13.25 -9.43 10.48
N ALA A 60 -14.51 -9.82 10.71
CA ALA A 60 -15.57 -9.78 9.71
C ALA A 60 -15.81 -8.36 9.20
N GLU A 61 -15.90 -7.37 10.09
CA GLU A 61 -16.06 -5.97 9.72
C GLU A 61 -14.84 -5.43 8.95
N TRP A 62 -13.62 -5.79 9.36
CA TRP A 62 -12.43 -5.41 8.59
C TRP A 62 -12.41 -6.00 7.19
N ALA A 63 -12.89 -7.23 7.01
CA ALA A 63 -13.02 -7.85 5.69
C ALA A 63 -14.02 -7.10 4.81
N GLU A 64 -15.14 -6.70 5.38
CA GLU A 64 -16.16 -5.91 4.68
C GLU A 64 -15.65 -4.52 4.29
N VAL A 65 -14.99 -3.80 5.20
CA VAL A 65 -14.35 -2.51 4.89
C VAL A 65 -13.37 -2.64 3.74
N ARG A 66 -12.57 -3.71 3.71
CA ARG A 66 -11.60 -3.98 2.63
C ARG A 66 -12.30 -4.24 1.30
N ARG A 67 -13.42 -4.99 1.31
CA ARG A 67 -14.24 -5.24 0.11
C ARG A 67 -14.79 -3.93 -0.45
N GLN A 68 -15.40 -3.10 0.39
CA GLN A 68 -15.97 -1.81 0.00
C GLN A 68 -14.91 -0.86 -0.55
N GLN A 69 -13.74 -0.79 0.08
CA GLN A 69 -12.62 0.04 -0.41
C GLN A 69 -12.18 -0.39 -1.80
N ARG A 70 -12.01 -1.70 -2.04
CA ARG A 70 -11.65 -2.22 -3.36
C ARG A 70 -12.70 -1.83 -4.40
N GLU A 71 -13.98 -2.04 -4.12
CA GLU A 71 -15.06 -1.68 -5.04
C GLU A 71 -15.10 -0.17 -5.34
N SER A 72 -14.83 0.68 -4.35
CA SER A 72 -14.77 2.13 -4.57
C SER A 72 -13.61 2.53 -5.48
N ILE A 73 -12.45 1.88 -5.33
CA ILE A 73 -11.27 2.10 -6.15
C ILE A 73 -11.53 1.60 -7.58
N GLU A 74 -12.05 0.39 -7.74
CA GLU A 74 -12.39 -0.19 -9.03
C GLU A 74 -13.41 0.66 -9.79
N LYS A 75 -14.46 1.15 -9.11
CA LYS A 75 -15.43 2.09 -9.72
C LYS A 75 -14.75 3.37 -10.20
N GLY A 76 -13.87 3.96 -9.38
CA GLY A 76 -13.11 5.15 -9.77
C GLY A 76 -12.22 4.92 -10.99
N GLN A 77 -11.52 3.79 -11.04
CA GLN A 77 -10.65 3.41 -12.17
C GLN A 77 -11.44 3.09 -13.45
N ASN A 78 -12.55 2.36 -13.32
CA ASN A 78 -13.38 1.98 -14.45
C ASN A 78 -14.21 3.16 -15.01
N SER A 79 -14.39 4.23 -14.23
CA SER A 79 -15.10 5.44 -14.65
C SER A 79 -14.22 6.45 -15.42
N ALA A 80 -13.09 6.02 -15.99
CA ALA A 80 -12.12 6.91 -16.63
C ALA A 80 -12.61 7.54 -17.95
N CYS A 81 -13.44 8.56 -17.80
CA CYS A 81 -13.40 9.81 -18.53
C CYS A 81 -12.88 10.86 -17.54
N VAL A 82 -11.56 10.88 -17.29
CA VAL A 82 -10.96 11.98 -16.53
C VAL A 82 -10.82 13.13 -17.51
N ARG A 83 -11.76 14.07 -17.47
CA ARG A 83 -11.71 15.33 -18.21
C ARG A 83 -10.53 16.16 -17.70
N THR A 84 -9.31 15.77 -18.06
CA THR A 84 -8.17 16.67 -18.06
C THR A 84 -8.43 17.69 -19.15
N GLU A 85 -8.28 18.97 -18.79
CA GLU A 85 -8.70 20.21 -19.47
C GLU A 85 -8.44 20.32 -20.99
N SER A 86 -7.76 19.38 -21.62
CA SER A 86 -7.37 19.41 -23.03
C SER A 86 -7.90 18.26 -23.91
N VAL A 87 -8.70 17.30 -23.40
CA VAL A 87 -9.26 16.23 -24.25
C VAL A 87 -10.72 15.94 -23.89
N PRO A 88 -11.67 16.11 -24.83
CA PRO A 88 -13.03 15.62 -24.63
C PRO A 88 -13.03 14.08 -24.76
N CYS A 89 -13.80 13.46 -23.88
CA CYS A 89 -14.44 12.19 -24.19
C CYS A 89 -15.43 12.48 -25.34
#